data_AF-A0A922I9M0-F1
#
_entry.id   AF-A0A922I9M0-F1
#
_cell.length_a   1.000
_cell.length_b   1.000
_cell.length_c   1.000
_cell.angle_alpha   90.00
_cell.angle_beta   90.00
_cell.angle_gamma   90.00
#
_symmetry.space_group_name_H-M   'P 1'
#
loop_
_entity.id
_entity.type
_entity.pdbx_description
1 polymer ?
#
loop_
_entity_poly.entity_id
_entity_poly.type
_entity_poly.pdbx_seq_one_letter_code
_entity_poly.pdbx_strand_id
1 'polypeptide(L)'
;MIMLTITIPSSSANLNSRRTNGQLGGRCTIQEREEFDRCQPDARYDWDIQETDYFTDTRKFCCFVWDTLNCEVDIAERCDSNYAAQLSYETEQAYGAMCEYYYRHSPLCFFRWWSALLVVVALISIIVLIVFIIYRKKQSKFSREYTTERNYY
;
A
#
# COMPACT_ATOMS: atom_id res chain seq x y z
N MET A 1 -9.43 11.56 -43.84
CA MET A 1 -9.63 10.85 -42.57
C MET A 1 -8.25 10.65 -41.96
N ILE A 2 -7.82 11.59 -41.12
CA ILE A 2 -6.46 11.64 -40.57
C ILE A 2 -6.51 10.83 -39.27
N MET A 3 -5.93 9.63 -39.27
CA MET A 3 -5.68 8.88 -38.03
C MET A 3 -4.62 9.63 -37.24
N LEU A 4 -5.05 10.42 -36.25
CA LEU A 4 -4.19 10.88 -35.17
C LEU A 4 -3.85 9.66 -34.32
N THR A 5 -2.72 9.03 -34.60
CA THR A 5 -2.10 8.06 -33.70
C THR A 5 -1.62 8.82 -32.47
N ILE A 6 -2.45 8.86 -31.43
CA ILE A 6 -2.01 9.27 -30.10
C ILE A 6 -1.09 8.15 -29.62
N THR A 7 0.22 8.33 -29.81
CA THR A 7 1.23 7.51 -29.13
C THR A 7 1.14 7.83 -27.66
N ILE A 8 0.32 7.09 -26.92
CA ILE A 8 0.41 7.05 -25.46
C ILE A 8 1.77 6.39 -25.18
N PRO A 9 2.77 7.10 -24.61
CA PRO A 9 4.00 6.46 -24.21
C PRO A 9 3.63 5.30 -23.29
N SER A 10 4.15 4.11 -23.58
CA SER A 10 3.86 2.94 -22.76
C SER A 10 4.13 3.28 -21.30
N SER A 11 3.24 2.85 -20.42
CA SER A 11 3.36 3.02 -18.98
C SER A 11 4.74 2.61 -18.44
N SER A 12 5.37 1.62 -19.08
CA SER A 12 6.75 1.18 -18.83
C SER A 12 7.81 2.20 -19.25
N ALA A 13 7.60 2.94 -20.35
CA ALA A 13 8.50 4.00 -20.81
C ALA A 13 8.50 5.21 -19.88
N ASN A 14 7.36 5.60 -19.32
CA ASN A 14 7.29 6.70 -18.34
C ASN A 14 7.93 6.33 -16.98
N LEU A 15 7.75 5.09 -16.52
CA LEU A 15 8.40 4.60 -15.29
C LEU A 15 9.92 4.38 -15.47
N ASN A 16 10.37 3.91 -16.62
CA ASN A 16 11.80 3.80 -16.92
C ASN A 16 12.45 5.18 -17.17
N SER A 17 11.71 6.13 -17.75
CA SER A 17 12.18 7.52 -17.92
C SER A 17 12.39 8.21 -16.58
N ARG A 18 11.55 7.93 -15.55
CA ARG A 18 11.77 8.39 -14.18
C ARG A 18 13.12 7.95 -13.60
N ARG A 19 13.55 6.72 -13.91
CA ARG A 19 14.84 6.17 -13.47
C ARG A 19 16.05 6.83 -14.15
N THR A 20 15.92 7.21 -15.42
CA THR A 20 17.05 7.76 -16.20
C THR A 20 17.11 9.29 -16.21
N ASN A 21 15.97 9.97 -16.06
CA ASN A 21 15.86 11.44 -16.02
C ASN A 21 15.58 12.00 -14.61
N GLY A 22 15.35 11.15 -13.62
CA GLY A 22 15.28 11.51 -12.20
C GLY A 22 16.64 11.93 -11.66
N GLN A 23 17.19 13.02 -12.19
CA GLN A 23 18.20 13.76 -11.45
C GLN A 23 17.47 14.36 -10.25
N LEU A 24 17.44 13.62 -9.13
CA LEU A 24 17.48 14.19 -7.78
C LEU A 24 18.77 15.02 -7.71
N GLY A 25 18.76 16.16 -8.40
CA GLY A 25 19.95 16.82 -8.89
C GLY A 25 20.74 17.39 -7.74
N GLY A 26 21.90 16.81 -7.42
CA GLY A 26 22.92 17.33 -6.49
C GLY A 26 22.49 17.67 -5.05
N ARG A 27 21.21 17.59 -4.71
CA ARG A 27 20.61 18.07 -3.45
C ARG A 27 20.34 16.95 -2.45
N CYS A 28 20.25 15.71 -2.90
CA CYS A 28 20.17 14.55 -2.02
C CYS A 28 21.55 14.02 -1.63
N THR A 29 21.62 13.41 -0.45
CA THR A 29 22.70 12.51 -0.06
C THR A 29 22.69 11.23 -0.91
N ILE A 30 23.79 10.47 -0.84
CA ILE A 30 23.90 9.16 -1.52
C ILE A 30 22.85 8.19 -0.95
N GLN A 31 22.61 8.22 0.36
CA GLN A 31 21.66 7.33 1.03
C GLN A 31 20.21 7.58 0.56
N GLU A 32 19.80 8.85 0.49
CA GLU A 32 18.46 9.20 0.01
C GLU A 32 18.26 8.80 -1.45
N ARG A 33 19.30 8.91 -2.28
CA ARG A 33 19.24 8.42 -3.66
C ARG A 33 19.08 6.90 -3.72
N GLU A 34 19.82 6.16 -2.90
CA GLU A 34 19.68 4.70 -2.81
C GLU A 34 18.32 4.26 -2.25
N GLU A 35 17.71 5.04 -1.34
CA GLU A 35 16.33 4.82 -0.90
C GLU A 35 15.34 5.07 -2.03
N PHE A 36 15.52 6.17 -2.77
CA PHE A 36 14.66 6.52 -3.89
C PHE A 36 14.71 5.43 -4.98
N ASP A 37 15.91 4.96 -5.31
CA ASP A 37 16.12 3.91 -6.31
C ASP A 37 15.53 2.54 -5.89
N ARG A 38 15.26 2.34 -4.59
CA ARG A 38 14.63 1.14 -4.03
C ARG A 38 13.10 1.17 -4.07
N CYS A 39 12.47 2.34 -4.14
CA CYS A 39 11.00 2.44 -4.18
C CYS A 39 10.37 1.60 -5.30
N GLN A 40 10.90 1.70 -6.52
CA GLN A 40 10.36 0.98 -7.67
C GLN A 40 10.55 -0.55 -7.61
N PRO A 41 11.75 -1.10 -7.33
CA PRO A 41 11.91 -2.56 -7.20
C PRO A 41 11.15 -3.13 -6.00
N ASP A 42 11.07 -2.41 -4.88
CA ASP A 42 10.31 -2.85 -3.70
C ASP A 42 8.81 -2.91 -4.03
N ALA A 43 8.25 -1.85 -4.61
CA ALA A 43 6.87 -1.84 -5.05
C ALA A 43 6.60 -2.90 -6.13
N ARG A 44 7.56 -3.16 -7.04
CA ARG A 44 7.42 -4.22 -8.06
C ARG A 44 7.36 -5.60 -7.41
N TYR A 45 8.27 -5.87 -6.47
CA TYR A 45 8.30 -7.11 -5.70
C TYR A 45 7.02 -7.30 -4.92
N ASP A 46 6.57 -6.24 -4.26
CA ASP A 46 5.34 -6.27 -3.51
C ASP A 46 4.20 -6.60 -4.45
N TRP A 47 3.94 -5.78 -5.46
CA TRP A 47 2.73 -5.93 -6.29
C TRP A 47 2.79 -7.09 -7.28
N ASP A 48 3.89 -7.85 -7.27
CA ASP A 48 4.16 -8.98 -8.18
C ASP A 48 3.90 -8.57 -9.64
N ILE A 49 4.47 -7.42 -10.02
CA ILE A 49 4.26 -6.80 -11.32
C ILE A 49 5.10 -7.54 -12.35
N GLN A 50 4.41 -8.12 -13.33
CA GLN A 50 5.02 -8.74 -14.50
C GLN A 50 5.06 -7.75 -15.67
N GLU A 51 5.85 -8.05 -16.70
CA GLU A 51 5.98 -7.19 -17.88
C GLU A 51 4.64 -6.95 -18.59
N THR A 52 3.72 -7.92 -18.53
CA THR A 52 2.37 -7.82 -19.11
C THR A 52 1.49 -6.83 -18.37
N ASP A 53 1.70 -6.62 -17.06
CA ASP A 53 0.83 -5.79 -16.23
C ASP A 53 0.99 -4.29 -16.55
N TYR A 54 2.15 -3.88 -17.07
CA TYR A 54 2.42 -2.48 -17.45
C TYR A 54 1.47 -1.96 -18.54
N PHE A 55 0.86 -2.85 -19.32
CA PHE A 55 -0.01 -2.48 -20.44
C PHE A 55 -1.51 -2.60 -20.11
N THR A 56 -1.84 -2.91 -18.85
CA THR A 56 -3.22 -3.18 -18.42
C THR A 56 -3.59 -2.30 -17.22
N ASP A 57 -4.82 -1.80 -17.22
CA ASP A 57 -5.44 -0.99 -16.17
C ASP A 57 -5.90 -1.84 -14.98
N THR A 58 -5.04 -2.74 -14.51
CA THR A 58 -5.36 -3.59 -13.37
C THR A 58 -5.16 -2.86 -12.05
N ARG A 59 -5.90 -3.31 -11.02
CA ARG A 59 -5.69 -2.87 -9.64
C ARG A 59 -4.23 -2.99 -9.21
N LYS A 60 -3.56 -4.08 -9.58
CA LYS A 60 -2.16 -4.32 -9.20
C LYS A 60 -1.26 -3.23 -9.77
N PHE A 61 -1.39 -2.95 -11.07
CA PHE A 61 -0.60 -1.94 -11.74
C PHE A 61 -0.84 -0.53 -11.15
N CYS A 62 -2.10 -0.15 -10.96
CA CYS A 62 -2.42 1.15 -10.38
C CYS A 62 -1.90 1.30 -8.94
N CYS A 63 -2.08 0.27 -8.11
CA CYS A 63 -1.53 0.30 -6.76
C CYS A 63 0.00 0.35 -6.76
N PHE A 64 0.67 -0.37 -7.67
CA PHE A 64 2.12 -0.28 -7.85
C PHE A 64 2.59 1.14 -8.20
N VAL A 65 1.90 1.82 -9.13
CA VAL A 65 2.23 3.19 -9.53
C VAL A 65 2.14 4.15 -8.33
N TRP A 66 1.04 4.07 -7.56
CA TRP A 66 0.83 4.95 -6.42
C TRP A 66 1.73 4.65 -5.23
N ASP A 67 2.02 3.39 -4.98
CA ASP A 67 2.93 2.95 -3.91
C ASP A 67 4.36 3.41 -4.21
N THR A 68 4.81 3.21 -5.45
CA THR A 68 6.08 3.75 -5.96
C THR A 68 6.12 5.26 -5.79
N LEU A 69 5.07 5.97 -6.24
CA LEU A 69 5.01 7.43 -6.14
C LEU A 69 5.05 7.93 -4.69
N ASN A 70 4.35 7.28 -3.76
CA ASN A 70 4.34 7.69 -2.35
C ASN A 70 5.73 7.57 -1.72
N CYS A 71 6.44 6.47 -2.00
CA CYS A 71 7.81 6.27 -1.55
C CYS A 71 8.75 7.31 -2.18
N GLU A 72 8.68 7.50 -3.50
CA GLU A 72 9.52 8.45 -4.22
C GLU A 72 9.30 9.90 -3.75
N VAL A 73 8.06 10.32 -3.53
CA VAL A 73 7.70 11.68 -3.07
C VAL A 73 8.18 11.92 -1.64
N ASP A 74 8.02 10.96 -0.72
CA ASP A 74 8.48 11.10 0.67
C ASP A 74 10.00 11.35 0.75
N ILE A 75 10.77 10.65 -0.09
CA ILE A 75 12.23 10.81 -0.15
C ILE A 75 12.60 12.09 -0.91
N ALA A 76 11.94 12.35 -2.05
CA ALA A 76 12.17 13.55 -2.84
C ALA A 76 11.86 14.83 -2.05
N GLU A 77 10.85 14.82 -1.19
CA GLU A 77 10.46 15.98 -0.37
C GLU A 77 11.57 16.36 0.64
N ARG A 78 12.32 15.37 1.14
CA ARG A 78 13.51 15.62 1.99
C ARG A 78 14.61 16.38 1.26
N CYS A 79 14.75 16.15 -0.04
CA CYS A 79 15.81 16.75 -0.84
C CYS A 79 15.39 18.05 -1.55
N ASP A 80 14.21 18.05 -2.17
CA ASP A 80 13.66 19.15 -2.95
C ASP A 80 12.14 19.03 -3.08
N SER A 81 11.42 19.83 -2.30
CA SER A 81 9.96 19.85 -2.30
C SER A 81 9.36 20.25 -3.65
N ASN A 82 10.04 21.07 -4.47
CA ASN A 82 9.54 21.43 -5.80
C ASN A 82 9.61 20.23 -6.74
N TYR A 83 10.70 19.46 -6.67
CA TYR A 83 10.85 18.23 -7.43
C TYR A 83 9.80 17.19 -6.99
N ALA A 84 9.59 17.03 -5.68
CA ALA A 84 8.55 16.14 -5.15
C ALA A 84 7.15 16.52 -5.65
N ALA A 85 6.83 17.82 -5.66
CA ALA A 85 5.57 18.32 -6.19
C ALA A 85 5.44 18.05 -7.69
N GLN A 86 6.48 18.35 -8.47
CA GLN A 86 6.49 18.08 -9.92
C GLN A 86 6.32 16.58 -10.21
N LEU A 87 7.04 15.72 -9.49
CA LEU A 87 6.96 14.26 -9.63
C LEU A 87 5.55 13.74 -9.37
N SER A 88 4.89 14.27 -8.33
CA SER A 88 3.50 13.94 -8.03
C SER A 88 2.54 14.38 -9.13
N TYR A 89 2.68 15.62 -9.62
CA TYR A 89 1.84 16.18 -10.66
C TYR A 89 1.97 15.43 -11.99
N GLU A 90 3.20 15.16 -12.44
CA GLU A 90 3.46 14.44 -13.69
C GLU A 90 2.93 13.00 -13.63
N THR A 91 3.07 12.34 -12.48
CA THR A 91 2.56 10.98 -12.29
C THR A 91 1.03 10.96 -12.25
N GLU A 92 0.40 11.91 -11.57
CA GLU A 92 -1.05 12.03 -11.55
C GLU A 92 -1.60 12.38 -12.94
N GLN A 93 -0.91 13.21 -13.71
CA GLN A 93 -1.32 13.53 -15.08
C GLN A 93 -1.18 12.31 -16.01
N ALA A 94 -0.12 11.51 -15.86
CA ALA A 94 0.14 10.36 -16.72
C ALA A 94 -0.77 9.16 -16.41
N TYR A 95 -1.05 8.89 -15.13
CA TYR A 95 -1.75 7.68 -14.69
C TYR A 95 -3.10 7.93 -14.02
N GLY A 96 -3.44 9.17 -13.68
CA GLY A 96 -4.67 9.50 -12.95
C GLY A 96 -5.94 9.07 -13.70
N ALA A 97 -5.98 9.24 -15.02
CA ALA A 97 -7.11 8.79 -15.83
C ALA A 97 -7.21 7.25 -15.93
N MET A 98 -6.07 6.56 -16.05
CA MET A 98 -6.02 5.09 -16.11
C MET A 98 -6.36 4.45 -14.76
N CYS A 99 -6.01 5.12 -13.68
CA CYS A 99 -6.13 4.62 -12.31
C CYS A 99 -7.20 5.35 -11.50
N GLU A 100 -8.18 5.98 -12.15
CA GLU A 100 -9.24 6.75 -11.49
C GLU A 100 -10.02 5.90 -10.47
N TYR A 101 -10.26 4.63 -10.80
CA TYR A 101 -10.95 3.69 -9.91
C TYR A 101 -10.11 3.26 -8.69
N TYR A 102 -8.79 3.32 -8.81
CA TYR A 102 -7.83 2.91 -7.79
C TYR A 102 -6.95 4.10 -7.42
N TYR A 103 -7.52 5.07 -6.73
CA TYR A 103 -6.85 6.32 -6.37
C TYR A 103 -5.67 6.11 -5.39
N ARG A 104 -4.76 7.10 -5.36
CA ARG A 104 -3.48 7.10 -4.61
C ARG A 104 -3.56 6.76 -3.12
N HIS A 105 -4.67 7.10 -2.47
CA HIS A 105 -4.92 6.85 -1.04
C HIS A 105 -5.94 5.73 -0.81
N SER A 106 -6.22 4.91 -1.82
CA SER A 106 -7.21 3.86 -1.68
C SER A 106 -6.74 2.84 -0.64
N PRO A 107 -7.55 2.52 0.39
CA PRO A 107 -7.17 1.53 1.38
C PRO A 107 -6.91 0.16 0.74
N LEU A 108 -7.54 -0.11 -0.42
CA LEU A 108 -7.32 -1.30 -1.23
C LEU A 108 -5.86 -1.49 -1.67
N CYS A 109 -5.11 -0.40 -1.86
CA CYS A 109 -3.69 -0.47 -2.18
C CYS A 109 -2.82 -0.61 -0.93
N PHE A 110 -3.24 -0.07 0.21
CA PHE A 110 -2.45 -0.12 1.45
C PHE A 110 -2.40 -1.51 2.12
N PHE A 111 -3.40 -2.37 1.88
CA PHE A 111 -3.62 -3.57 2.69
C PHE A 111 -2.68 -4.77 2.46
N ARG A 112 -1.70 -4.71 1.54
CA ARG A 112 -0.90 -5.91 1.24
C ARG A 112 0.25 -6.15 2.24
N TRP A 113 0.99 -5.12 2.66
CA TRP A 113 2.05 -5.25 3.68
C TRP A 113 1.51 -5.60 5.07
N TRP A 114 0.29 -5.17 5.39
CA TRP A 114 -0.35 -5.48 6.65
C TRP A 114 -1.12 -6.81 6.64
N SER A 115 -1.27 -7.49 5.50
CA SER A 115 -2.12 -8.68 5.41
C SER A 115 -1.66 -9.78 6.35
N ALA A 116 -0.36 -10.08 6.41
CA ALA A 116 0.16 -11.09 7.34
C ALA A 116 -0.02 -10.68 8.81
N LEU A 117 0.29 -9.42 9.15
CA LEU A 117 0.20 -8.90 10.51
C LEU A 117 -1.26 -8.81 11.00
N LEU A 118 -2.18 -8.38 10.13
CA LEU A 118 -3.61 -8.34 10.40
C LEU A 118 -4.23 -9.73 10.51
N VAL A 119 -3.78 -10.71 9.72
CA VAL A 119 -4.20 -12.10 9.87
C VAL A 119 -3.76 -12.65 11.23
N VAL A 120 -2.52 -12.38 11.65
CA VAL A 120 -2.03 -12.79 12.98
C VAL A 120 -2.83 -12.11 14.10
N VAL A 121 -3.06 -10.80 14.01
CA VAL A 121 -3.85 -10.04 15.01
C VAL A 121 -5.29 -10.55 15.05
N ALA A 122 -5.90 -10.84 13.90
CA ALA A 122 -7.24 -11.41 13.83
C ALA A 122 -7.32 -12.77 14.54
N LEU A 123 -6.35 -13.66 14.30
CA LEU A 123 -6.28 -14.97 14.97
C LEU A 123 -6.14 -14.82 16.49
N ILE A 124 -5.28 -13.92 16.97
CA ILE A 124 -5.10 -13.64 18.39
C ILE A 124 -6.41 -13.10 18.99
N SER A 125 -7.08 -12.18 18.32
CA SER A 125 -8.35 -11.61 18.80
C SER A 125 -9.44 -12.67 18.94
N ILE A 126 -9.52 -13.62 18.00
CA ILE A 126 -10.46 -14.75 18.04
C ILE A 126 -10.17 -15.64 19.24
N ILE A 127 -8.89 -15.98 19.49
CA ILE A 127 -8.49 -16.79 20.64
C ILE A 127 -8.88 -16.10 21.96
N VAL A 128 -8.59 -14.80 22.09
CA VAL A 128 -8.95 -14.01 23.27
C VAL A 128 -10.47 -13.99 23.49
N LEU A 129 -11.25 -13.83 22.42
CA LEU A 129 -12.72 -13.88 22.50
C LEU A 129 -13.23 -15.25 22.94
N ILE A 130 -12.67 -16.35 22.41
CA ILE A 130 -13.05 -17.71 22.82
C ILE A 130 -12.75 -17.93 24.31
N VAL A 131 -11.55 -17.55 24.77
CA VAL A 131 -11.16 -17.65 26.18
C VAL A 131 -12.09 -16.82 27.05
N PHE A 132 -12.41 -15.58 26.63
CA PHE A 132 -13.34 -14.71 27.36
C PHE A 132 -14.75 -15.33 27.48
N ILE A 133 -15.27 -15.92 26.41
CA ILE A 133 -16.58 -16.61 26.42
C ILE A 133 -16.56 -17.81 27.38
N ILE A 134 -15.48 -18.60 27.38
CA ILE A 134 -15.33 -19.74 28.30
C ILE A 134 -15.26 -19.26 29.76
N TYR A 135 -14.50 -18.21 30.04
CA TYR A 135 -14.40 -17.60 31.37
C TYR A 135 -15.76 -17.10 31.87
N ARG A 136 -16.51 -16.38 31.02
CA ARG A 136 -17.87 -15.92 31.34
C ARG A 136 -18.81 -17.09 31.63
N LYS A 137 -18.77 -18.16 30.84
CA LYS A 137 -19.56 -19.38 31.10
C LYS A 137 -19.18 -20.02 32.43
N LYS A 138 -17.88 -20.16 32.74
CA LYS A 138 -17.41 -20.74 34.00
C LYS A 138 -17.86 -19.92 35.21
N GLN A 139 -17.76 -18.59 35.15
CA GLN A 139 -18.24 -17.70 36.21
C GLN A 139 -19.75 -17.85 36.43
N SER A 140 -20.54 -17.97 35.36
CA SER A 140 -22.00 -18.17 35.47
C SER A 140 -22.41 -19.48 36.14
N LYS A 141 -21.58 -20.53 36.02
CA LYS A 141 -21.81 -21.81 36.70
C LYS A 141 -21.44 -21.73 38.18
N PHE A 142 -20.29 -21.16 38.51
CA PHE A 142 -19.85 -20.96 39.90
C PHE A 142 -20.81 -20.07 40.70
N SER A 143 -21.32 -19.00 40.08
CA SER A 143 -22.30 -18.11 40.73
C SER A 143 -23.63 -18.82 41.04
N ARG A 144 -24.06 -19.76 40.19
CA ARG A 144 -25.25 -20.58 40.45
C ARG A 144 -25.05 -21.52 41.64
N GLU A 145 -23.91 -22.20 41.71
CA GLU A 145 -23.62 -23.17 42.77
C GLU A 145 -23.55 -22.52 44.16
N TYR A 146 -22.92 -21.34 44.28
CA TYR A 146 -22.88 -20.57 45.53
C TYR A 146 -24.26 -20.05 45.97
N THR A 147 -25.13 -19.71 45.02
CA THR A 147 -26.51 -19.26 45.34
C THR A 147 -27.38 -20.43 45.79
N THR A 148 -27.15 -21.62 45.23
CA THR A 148 -27.84 -22.84 45.64
C THR A 148 -27.46 -23.25 47.07
N GLU A 149 -26.17 -23.28 47.44
CA GLU A 149 -25.76 -23.59 48.82
C GLU A 149 -26.33 -22.60 49.86
N ARG A 150 -26.40 -21.31 49.54
CA ARG A 150 -26.92 -20.30 50.47
C ARG A 150 -28.45 -20.39 50.72
N ASN A 151 -29.21 -21.01 49.83
CA ASN A 151 -30.66 -21.19 50.03
C ASN A 151 -31.00 -22.41 50.91
N TYR A 152 -30.01 -23.24 51.25
CA TYR A 152 -30.18 -24.42 52.10
C TYR A 152 -29.70 -24.22 53.55
N TYR A 153 -29.19 -23.04 53.89
CA TYR A 153 -28.83 -22.60 55.24
C TYR A 153 -29.68 -21.40 55.65
#